data_AF-A0A432WHS5-F1
#
_entry.id   AF-A0A432WHS5-F1
#
_cell.length_a   1.000
_cell.length_b   1.000
_cell.length_c   1.000
_cell.angle_alpha   90.00
_cell.angle_beta   90.00
_cell.angle_gamma   90.00
#
_symmetry.space_group_name_H-M   'P 1'
#
loop_
_entity.id
_entity.type
_entity.pdbx_description
1 polymer ?
#
loop_
_entity_poly.entity_id
_entity_poly.type
_entity_poly.pdbx_seq_one_letter_code
_entity_poly.pdbx_strand_id
1 'polypeptide(L)'
;MSQFEGKFGPAVVQALILCVVRFFTIPWKIWKGAVFRLAALRNMSDEDKSVAETSEFPVFDWFRTAWDGIILLSWPVAIIIAVLAFLGGLFNGYAAYALGGAVATLIYAYFAVILMSLMKESLILILTIALNVERINAKTPGGKGANPEGE
;
A
#
# COMPACT_ATOMS: atom_id res chain seq x y z
N MET A 1 28.98 -30.92 -14.83
CA MET A 1 28.52 -30.50 -13.49
C MET A 1 29.29 -29.29 -12.90
N SER A 2 30.24 -28.66 -13.61
CA SER A 2 31.06 -27.55 -13.05
C SER A 2 30.42 -26.14 -13.13
N GLN A 3 29.37 -25.92 -13.94
CA GLN A 3 28.68 -24.62 -14.01
C GLN A 3 27.77 -24.29 -12.81
N PHE A 4 27.44 -25.28 -11.97
CA PHE A 4 26.56 -25.10 -10.82
C PHE A 4 27.32 -24.54 -9.60
N GLU A 5 28.57 -24.95 -9.38
CA GLU A 5 29.34 -24.55 -8.19
C GLU A 5 29.74 -23.07 -8.20
N GLY A 6 30.01 -22.48 -9.36
CA GLY A 6 30.35 -21.06 -9.47
C GLY A 6 29.16 -20.09 -9.36
N LYS A 7 27.93 -20.57 -9.61
CA LYS A 7 26.70 -19.74 -9.58
C LYS A 7 25.90 -19.89 -8.29
N PHE A 8 26.12 -20.96 -7.52
CA PHE A 8 25.39 -21.22 -6.29
C PHE A 8 25.69 -20.20 -5.19
N GLY A 9 26.96 -19.84 -4.99
CA GLY A 9 27.36 -18.83 -4.01
C GLY A 9 26.68 -17.46 -4.23
N PRO A 10 26.79 -16.87 -5.44
CA PRO A 10 26.09 -15.63 -5.77
C PRO A 10 24.57 -15.73 -5.63
N ALA A 11 23.97 -16.86 -6.02
CA ALA A 11 22.53 -17.08 -5.91
C ALA A 11 22.05 -17.12 -4.44
N VAL A 12 22.80 -17.76 -3.54
CA VAL A 12 22.48 -17.78 -2.10
C VAL A 12 22.61 -16.39 -1.49
N VAL A 13 23.68 -15.66 -1.84
CA VAL A 13 23.87 -14.27 -1.37
C VAL A 13 22.73 -13.38 -1.87
N GLN A 14 22.33 -13.53 -3.13
CA GLN A 14 21.22 -12.77 -3.69
C GLN A 14 19.88 -13.14 -3.06
N ALA A 15 19.65 -14.42 -2.75
CA ALA A 15 18.48 -14.87 -2.01
C ALA A 15 18.46 -14.30 -0.58
N LEU A 16 19.60 -14.27 0.11
CA LEU A 16 19.73 -13.69 1.44
C LEU A 16 19.45 -12.18 1.44
N ILE A 17 20.02 -11.46 0.46
CA ILE A 17 19.74 -10.04 0.25
C ILE A 17 18.25 -9.82 -0.02
N LEU A 18 17.63 -10.64 -0.87
CA LEU A 18 16.21 -10.52 -1.17
C LEU A 18 15.35 -10.80 0.07
N CYS A 19 15.60 -11.89 0.80
CA CYS A 19 14.77 -12.28 1.94
C CYS A 19 14.94 -11.35 3.14
N VAL A 20 16.16 -10.86 3.41
CA VAL A 20 16.43 -10.02 4.57
C VAL A 20 16.29 -8.55 4.19
N VAL A 21 17.14 -8.05 3.29
CA VAL A 21 17.22 -6.62 2.97
C VAL A 21 15.93 -6.14 2.28
N ARG A 22 15.37 -6.92 1.36
CA ARG A 22 14.15 -6.49 0.68
C ARG A 22 12.97 -6.49 1.65
N PHE A 23 12.88 -7.47 2.54
CA PHE A 23 11.84 -7.50 3.56
C PHE A 23 11.84 -6.22 4.39
N PHE A 24 12.99 -5.85 4.99
CA PHE A 24 13.09 -4.63 5.81
C PHE A 24 12.93 -3.32 5.02
N THR A 25 13.20 -3.32 3.71
CA THR A 25 13.04 -2.12 2.87
C THR A 25 11.64 -1.98 2.26
N ILE A 26 10.77 -2.98 2.36
CA ILE A 26 9.40 -2.92 1.82
C ILE A 26 8.60 -1.78 2.46
N PRO A 27 8.48 -1.67 3.80
CA PRO A 27 7.71 -0.59 4.41
C PRO A 27 8.23 0.80 4.05
N TRP A 28 9.57 0.92 3.94
CA TRP A 28 10.21 2.17 3.52
C TRP A 28 9.86 2.54 2.07
N LYS A 29 9.84 1.56 1.17
CA LYS A 29 9.45 1.76 -0.24
C LYS A 29 7.97 2.12 -0.36
N ILE A 30 7.10 1.45 0.40
CA ILE A 30 5.66 1.73 0.46
C ILE A 30 5.42 3.16 0.94
N TRP A 31 6.07 3.56 2.03
CA TRP A 31 5.96 4.91 2.60
C TRP A 31 6.41 5.99 1.60
N LYS A 32 7.61 5.85 1.02
CA LYS A 32 8.08 6.79 -0.02
C LYS A 32 7.15 6.82 -1.23
N GLY A 33 6.63 5.68 -1.66
CA GLY A 33 5.66 5.60 -2.75
C GLY A 33 4.40 6.40 -2.46
N ALA A 34 3.87 6.31 -1.24
CA ALA A 34 2.72 7.11 -0.80
C ALA A 34 3.04 8.61 -0.78
N VAL A 35 4.21 9.00 -0.27
CA VAL A 35 4.69 10.40 -0.30
C VAL A 35 4.73 10.95 -1.71
N PHE A 36 5.33 10.23 -2.66
CA PHE A 36 5.43 10.68 -4.05
C PHE A 36 4.06 10.79 -4.72
N ARG A 37 3.14 9.85 -4.47
CA ARG A 37 1.77 9.91 -5.01
C ARG A 37 0.99 11.12 -4.48
N LEU A 38 1.09 11.39 -3.18
CA LEU A 38 0.44 12.56 -2.57
C LEU A 38 1.07 13.89 -3.03
N ALA A 39 2.40 13.92 -3.18
CA ALA A 39 3.10 15.09 -3.71
C ALA A 39 2.74 15.36 -5.18
N ALA A 40 2.61 14.30 -5.99
CA ALA A 40 2.15 14.41 -7.37
C ALA A 40 0.71 14.94 -7.43
N LEU A 41 -0.18 14.45 -6.57
CA LEU A 41 -1.56 14.92 -6.48
C LEU A 41 -1.65 16.42 -6.14
N ARG A 42 -0.75 16.92 -5.28
CA ARG A 42 -0.69 18.36 -4.96
C ARG A 42 -0.26 19.21 -6.15
N ASN A 43 0.57 18.66 -7.03
CA ASN A 43 1.09 19.36 -8.21
C ASN A 43 0.26 19.11 -9.49
N MET A 44 -0.85 18.36 -9.39
CA MET A 44 -1.75 18.16 -10.54
C MET A 44 -2.40 19.49 -10.95
N SER A 45 -2.45 19.71 -12.27
CA SER A 45 -3.13 20.87 -12.84
C SER A 45 -4.64 20.79 -12.61
N ASP A 46 -5.35 21.92 -12.68
CA ASP A 46 -6.80 21.92 -12.49
C ASP A 46 -7.56 21.20 -13.63
N GLU A 47 -6.97 21.12 -14.82
CA GLU A 47 -7.45 20.26 -15.92
C GLU A 47 -7.39 18.78 -15.54
N ASP A 48 -6.27 18.30 -14.98
CA ASP A 48 -6.12 16.90 -14.56
C ASP A 48 -7.09 16.53 -13.42
N LYS A 49 -7.41 17.47 -12.53
CA LYS A 49 -8.40 17.27 -11.46
C LYS A 49 -9.82 17.13 -12.01
N SER A 50 -10.19 17.95 -13.00
CA SER A 50 -11.51 17.86 -13.64
C SER A 50 -11.72 16.53 -14.35
N VAL A 51 -10.67 15.97 -14.98
CA VAL A 51 -10.72 14.64 -15.61
C VAL A 51 -10.87 13.54 -14.56
N ALA A 52 -10.20 13.66 -13.41
CA ALA A 52 -10.36 12.72 -12.30
C ALA A 52 -11.77 12.77 -11.66
N GLU A 53 -12.43 13.93 -11.65
CA GLU A 53 -13.83 14.05 -11.21
C GLU A 53 -14.83 13.41 -12.20
N THR A 54 -14.46 13.31 -13.48
CA THR A 54 -15.22 12.55 -14.50
C THR A 54 -14.89 11.05 -14.54
N SER A 55 -14.01 10.57 -13.65
CA SER A 55 -13.71 9.14 -13.48
C SER A 55 -14.99 8.36 -13.18
N GLU A 56 -15.10 7.14 -13.72
CA GLU A 56 -16.26 6.24 -13.60
C GLU A 56 -16.60 5.93 -12.12
N PHE A 57 -15.65 6.11 -11.19
CA PHE A 57 -15.80 5.91 -9.75
C PHE A 57 -15.00 6.93 -8.91
N PRO A 58 -15.46 8.21 -8.77
CA PRO A 58 -14.69 9.26 -8.11
C PRO A 58 -14.47 9.00 -6.60
N VAL A 59 -15.43 8.32 -5.96
CA VAL A 59 -15.33 7.91 -4.54
C VAL A 59 -14.20 6.91 -4.33
N PHE A 60 -13.95 6.01 -5.29
CA PHE A 60 -12.89 5.01 -5.18
C PHE A 60 -11.51 5.66 -5.30
N ASP A 61 -11.34 6.59 -6.23
CA ASP A 61 -10.07 7.31 -6.41
C ASP A 61 -9.75 8.19 -5.19
N TRP A 62 -10.77 8.84 -4.61
CA TRP A 62 -10.63 9.52 -3.33
C TRP A 62 -10.21 8.57 -2.22
N PHE A 63 -10.90 7.42 -2.07
CA PHE A 63 -10.59 6.44 -1.03
C PHE A 63 -9.16 5.89 -1.16
N ARG A 64 -8.73 5.57 -2.39
CA ARG A 64 -7.37 5.12 -2.70
C ARG A 64 -6.32 6.16 -2.30
N THR A 65 -6.62 7.43 -2.52
CA THR A 65 -5.74 8.56 -2.18
C THR A 65 -5.71 8.82 -0.68
N ALA A 66 -6.85 8.75 0.00
CA ALA A 66 -6.95 8.82 1.45
C ALA A 66 -6.14 7.69 2.12
N TRP A 67 -6.18 6.48 1.55
CA TRP A 67 -5.40 5.35 2.02
C TRP A 67 -3.88 5.57 1.91
N ASP A 68 -3.42 6.26 0.86
CA ASP A 68 -2.03 6.71 0.76
C ASP A 68 -1.67 7.73 1.85
N GLY A 69 -2.61 8.62 2.19
CA GLY A 69 -2.48 9.54 3.32
C GLY A 69 -2.28 8.81 4.65
N ILE A 70 -3.08 7.77 4.91
CA ILE A 70 -2.99 6.94 6.13
C ILE A 70 -1.62 6.22 6.18
N ILE A 71 -1.19 5.63 5.07
CA ILE A 71 0.13 4.98 4.97
C ILE A 71 1.26 5.98 5.25
N LEU A 72 1.17 7.22 4.74
CA LEU A 72 2.16 8.25 5.01
C LEU A 72 2.21 8.64 6.49
N LEU A 73 1.05 8.79 7.14
CA LEU A 73 0.94 9.17 8.54
C LEU A 73 1.31 8.03 9.51
N SER A 74 1.27 6.78 9.05
CA SER A 74 1.53 5.60 9.88
C SER A 74 2.88 5.63 10.62
N TRP A 75 3.95 6.10 9.97
CA TRP A 75 5.29 6.16 10.58
C TRP A 75 5.40 7.22 11.69
N PRO A 76 5.04 8.50 11.46
CA PRO A 76 4.98 9.50 12.53
C PRO A 76 4.08 9.08 13.70
N VAL A 77 2.89 8.54 13.40
CA VAL A 77 1.94 8.10 14.42
C VAL A 77 2.51 6.93 15.21
N ALA A 78 3.15 5.96 14.56
CA ALA A 78 3.79 4.83 15.24
C ALA A 78 4.90 5.27 16.21
N ILE A 79 5.70 6.28 15.84
CA ILE A 79 6.73 6.85 16.72
C ILE A 79 6.07 7.47 17.96
N ILE A 80 5.00 8.25 17.78
CA ILE A 80 4.27 8.87 18.90
C ILE A 80 3.72 7.79 19.84
N ILE A 81 3.06 6.76 19.30
CA ILE A 81 2.50 5.66 20.10
C ILE A 81 3.63 4.90 20.81
N ALA A 82 4.76 4.64 20.16
CA ALA A 82 5.89 3.95 20.77
C ALA A 82 6.49 4.76 21.93
N VAL A 83 6.59 6.08 21.79
CA VAL A 83 7.05 6.99 22.86
C VAL A 83 6.05 7.00 24.02
N LEU A 84 4.75 7.05 23.74
CA LEU A 84 3.71 6.97 24.77
C LEU A 84 3.73 5.63 25.52
N ALA A 85 3.90 4.52 24.79
CA ALA A 85 4.04 3.19 25.38
C ALA A 85 5.27 3.09 26.27
N PHE A 86 6.39 3.68 25.85
CA PHE A 86 7.62 3.76 26.62
C PHE A 86 7.44 4.56 27.92
N LEU A 87 6.90 5.79 27.82
CA LEU A 87 6.61 6.64 28.96
C LEU A 87 5.66 5.95 29.95
N GLY A 88 4.56 5.36 29.45
CA GLY A 88 3.60 4.63 30.26
C GLY A 88 4.24 3.46 31.04
N GLY A 89 5.14 2.71 30.41
CA GLY A 89 5.88 1.65 31.10
C GLY A 89 6.87 2.17 32.14
N LEU A 90 7.52 3.32 31.89
CA LEU A 90 8.43 3.95 32.85
C LEU A 90 7.69 4.45 34.10
N PHE A 91 6.51 5.08 33.94
CA PHE A 91 5.71 5.55 35.07
C PHE A 91 5.22 4.41 35.99
N ASN A 92 5.08 3.20 35.46
CA ASN A 92 4.70 2.02 36.24
C ASN A 92 5.90 1.33 36.94
N GLY A 93 7.12 1.87 36.82
CA GLY A 93 8.31 1.39 37.55
C GLY A 93 9.04 0.20 36.92
N TYR A 94 8.62 -0.24 35.74
CA TYR A 94 9.18 -1.43 35.09
C TYR A 94 9.86 -1.07 33.76
N ALA A 95 11.14 -0.68 33.83
CA ALA A 95 11.92 -0.27 32.65
C ALA A 95 11.98 -1.34 31.54
N ALA A 96 12.02 -2.64 31.90
CA ALA A 96 11.99 -3.74 30.93
C ALA A 96 10.65 -3.81 30.16
N TYR A 97 9.53 -3.54 30.85
CA TYR A 97 8.21 -3.53 30.23
C TYR A 97 8.00 -2.28 29.36
N ALA A 98 8.56 -1.14 29.75
CA ALA A 98 8.58 0.07 28.93
C ALA A 98 9.26 -0.15 27.58
N LEU A 99 10.45 -0.75 27.61
CA LEU A 99 11.25 -1.03 26.43
C LEU A 99 10.60 -2.11 25.57
N GLY A 100 10.10 -3.18 26.20
CA GLY A 100 9.34 -4.23 25.51
C GLY A 100 8.08 -3.70 24.81
N GLY A 101 7.31 -2.83 25.47
CA GLY A 101 6.12 -2.21 24.91
C GLY A 101 6.45 -1.35 23.68
N ALA A 102 7.45 -0.48 23.79
CA ALA A 102 7.87 0.37 22.68
C ALA A 102 8.35 -0.44 21.46
N VAL A 103 9.17 -1.47 21.69
CA VAL A 103 9.66 -2.36 20.61
C VAL A 103 8.50 -3.13 19.98
N ALA A 104 7.59 -3.68 20.78
CA ALA A 104 6.41 -4.38 20.28
C ALA A 104 5.52 -3.47 19.43
N THR A 105 5.32 -2.21 19.83
CA THR A 105 4.60 -1.21 19.05
C THR A 105 5.27 -0.94 17.70
N LEU A 106 6.60 -0.81 17.66
CA LEU A 106 7.33 -0.60 16.41
C LEU A 106 7.25 -1.81 15.47
N ILE A 107 7.35 -3.03 16.01
CA ILE A 107 7.16 -4.27 15.24
C ILE A 107 5.74 -4.33 14.69
N TYR A 108 4.72 -4.04 15.51
CA TYR A 108 3.34 -4.01 15.07
C TYR A 108 3.13 -2.99 13.95
N ALA A 109 3.63 -1.77 14.12
CA ALA A 109 3.53 -0.71 13.12
C ALA A 109 4.20 -1.11 11.80
N TYR A 110 5.37 -1.75 11.86
CA TYR A 110 6.06 -2.27 10.68
C TYR A 110 5.17 -3.22 9.86
N PHE A 111 4.52 -4.19 10.51
CA PHE A 111 3.63 -5.13 9.83
C PHE A 111 2.30 -4.50 9.41
N ALA A 112 1.79 -3.54 10.19
CA ALA A 112 0.56 -2.83 9.87
C ALA A 112 0.68 -2.07 8.55
N VAL A 113 1.82 -1.43 8.27
CA VAL A 113 2.08 -0.74 6.98
C VAL A 113 2.06 -1.71 5.80
N ILE A 114 2.64 -2.89 5.97
CA ILE A 114 2.63 -3.93 4.93
C ILE A 114 1.20 -4.40 4.66
N LEU A 115 0.44 -4.68 5.72
CA LEU A 115 -0.94 -5.14 5.60
C LEU A 115 -1.85 -4.08 4.98
N MET A 116 -1.72 -2.81 5.38
CA MET A 116 -2.43 -1.69 4.77
C MET A 116 -2.12 -1.55 3.27
N SER A 117 -0.85 -1.73 2.87
CA SER A 117 -0.48 -1.72 1.45
C SER A 117 -1.10 -2.88 0.68
N LEU A 118 -1.11 -4.08 1.27
CA LEU A 118 -1.70 -5.27 0.65
C LEU A 118 -3.21 -5.13 0.49
N MET A 119 -3.91 -4.58 1.48
CA MET A 119 -5.33 -4.27 1.39
C MET A 119 -5.64 -3.25 0.28
N LYS A 120 -4.77 -2.23 0.12
CA LYS A 120 -4.94 -1.26 -0.97
C LYS A 120 -4.80 -1.94 -2.34
N GLU A 121 -3.79 -2.77 -2.51
CA GLU A 121 -3.55 -3.49 -3.77
C GLU A 121 -4.66 -4.49 -4.08
N SER A 122 -5.18 -5.20 -3.08
CA SER A 122 -6.30 -6.14 -3.28
C SER A 122 -7.58 -5.43 -3.70
N LEU A 123 -7.90 -4.26 -3.15
CA LEU A 123 -9.05 -3.46 -3.56
C LEU A 123 -8.94 -2.98 -5.02
N ILE A 124 -7.75 -2.52 -5.44
CA ILE A 124 -7.49 -2.11 -6.83
C ILE A 124 -7.66 -3.30 -7.78
N LEU A 125 -7.18 -4.48 -7.38
CA LEU A 125 -7.28 -5.69 -8.17
C LEU A 125 -8.75 -6.13 -8.34
N ILE A 126 -9.54 -6.11 -7.26
CA ILE A 126 -10.97 -6.43 -7.30
C ILE A 126 -11.71 -5.46 -8.24
N LEU A 127 -11.43 -4.16 -8.14
CA LEU A 127 -12.06 -3.17 -9.03
C LEU A 127 -11.68 -3.41 -10.49
N THR A 128 -10.40 -3.70 -10.76
CA THR A 128 -9.92 -3.98 -12.12
C THR A 128 -10.62 -5.20 -12.71
N ILE A 129 -10.87 -6.24 -11.90
CA ILE A 129 -11.64 -7.40 -12.33
C ILE A 129 -13.10 -7.01 -12.63
N ALA A 130 -13.75 -6.26 -11.74
CA ALA A 130 -15.13 -5.83 -11.92
C ALA A 130 -15.32 -5.04 -13.23
N LEU A 131 -14.46 -4.05 -13.46
CA LEU A 131 -14.46 -3.24 -14.69
C LEU A 131 -14.19 -4.08 -15.95
N ASN A 132 -13.25 -5.04 -15.87
CA ASN A 132 -12.96 -5.92 -17.00
C ASN A 132 -14.14 -6.86 -17.30
N VAL A 133 -14.82 -7.38 -16.28
CA VAL A 133 -16.02 -8.20 -16.44
C VAL A 133 -17.16 -7.40 -17.05
N GLU A 134 -17.37 -6.16 -16.58
CA GLU A 134 -18.36 -5.24 -17.14
C GLU A 134 -18.10 -4.94 -18.62
N ARG A 135 -16.84 -4.67 -18.99
CA ARG A 135 -16.44 -4.44 -20.40
C ARG A 135 -16.65 -5.67 -21.28
N ILE A 136 -16.40 -6.87 -20.76
CA ILE A 136 -16.63 -8.13 -21.48
C ILE A 136 -18.13 -8.34 -21.68
N ASN A 137 -18.94 -8.07 -20.65
CA ASN A 137 -20.39 -8.14 -20.74
C ASN A 137 -20.95 -7.15 -21.78
N ALA A 138 -20.47 -5.90 -21.75
CA ALA A 138 -20.87 -4.85 -22.70
C ALA A 138 -20.44 -5.14 -24.15
N LYS A 139 -19.35 -5.88 -24.37
CA LYS A 139 -18.88 -6.30 -25.70
C LYS A 139 -19.50 -7.60 -26.21
N THR A 140 -20.25 -8.33 -25.39
CA THR A 140 -20.86 -9.59 -25.82
C THR A 140 -22.14 -9.30 -26.63
N PRO A 141 -22.21 -9.66 -27.93
CA PRO A 141 -23.41 -9.45 -28.73
C PRO A 141 -24.46 -10.48 -28.29
N GLY A 142 -25.31 -10.08 -27.35
CA GLY A 142 -26.35 -10.94 -26.78
C GLY A 142 -27.04 -10.39 -25.53
N GLY A 143 -26.50 -9.35 -24.88
CA GLY A 143 -27.20 -8.60 -23.84
C GLY A 143 -28.12 -7.55 -24.46
N LYS A 144 -29.44 -7.71 -24.27
CA LYS A 144 -30.47 -6.74 -24.66
C LYS A 144 -30.05 -5.30 -24.33
N GLY A 145 -30.01 -4.44 -25.34
CA GLY A 145 -29.70 -3.02 -25.18
C GLY A 145 -29.64 -2.21 -26.48
N ALA A 146 -29.77 -2.82 -27.66
CA ALA A 146 -30.02 -2.09 -28.89
C ALA A 146 -31.52 -1.79 -29.01
N ASN A 147 -31.96 -0.69 -28.39
CA ASN A 147 -33.15 0.02 -28.86
C ASN A 147 -32.65 1.31 -29.53
N PRO A 148 -32.55 1.36 -30.87
CA PRO A 148 -32.50 2.64 -31.57
C PRO A 148 -33.93 3.16 -31.63
N GLU A 149 -34.33 3.97 -30.65
CA GLU A 149 -35.53 4.81 -30.79
C GLU A 149 -35.16 6.05 -31.63
N GLY A 150 -35.89 6.24 -32.74
CA GLY A 150 -36.15 7.49 -33.49
C GLY A 150 -34.93 8.36 -33.89
N GLU A 151 -34.69 8.70 -35.15
CA GLU A 151 -35.58 9.00 -36.28
C GLU A 151 -34.82 8.78 -37.60
#